data_AF-X1A8C6-F1
#
_entry.id   AF-X1A8C6-F1
#
_cell.length_a   1.000
_cell.length_b   1.000
_cell.length_c   1.000
_cell.angle_alpha   90.00
_cell.angle_beta   90.00
_cell.angle_gamma   90.00
#
_symmetry.space_group_name_H-M   'P 1'
#
loop_
_entity.id
_entity.type
_entity.pdbx_description
1 polymer ?
#
loop_
_entity_poly.entity_id
_entity_poly.type
_entity_poly.pdbx_seq_one_letter_code
_entity_poly.pdbx_strand_id
1 'polypeptide(L)' 'MNSIIIRSVIVLALLIAMPLSALAADYDLVILNGRVMDPESKLDAVRNVGIKDGKIAAISKDKF' A
#
# COMPACT_ATOMS: atom_id res chain seq x y z
N MET A 1 -12.65 42.01 8.14
CA MET A 1 -13.42 41.04 7.33
C MET A 1 -12.53 40.21 6.39
N ASN A 2 -11.61 40.84 5.64
CA ASN A 2 -10.84 40.17 4.58
C ASN A 2 -9.75 39.21 5.10
N SER A 3 -9.13 39.49 6.25
CA SER A 3 -8.03 38.67 6.77
C SER A 3 -8.46 37.27 7.24
N ILE A 4 -9.70 37.13 7.72
CA ILE A 4 -10.27 35.83 8.12
C ILE A 4 -10.52 34.98 6.88
N ILE A 5 -11.10 35.56 5.83
CA ILE A 5 -11.38 34.86 4.57
C ILE A 5 -10.07 34.40 3.91
N ILE A 6 -9.05 35.28 3.86
CA ILE A 6 -7.74 34.94 3.29
C ILE A 6 -7.08 33.79 4.07
N ARG A 7 -7.15 33.81 5.40
CA ARG A 7 -6.63 32.70 6.24
C ARG A 7 -7.38 31.40 5.99
N SER A 8 -8.71 31.42 5.89
CA SER A 8 -9.51 30.23 5.61
C SER A 8 -9.20 29.63 4.24
N VAL A 9 -8.99 30.47 3.21
CA VAL A 9 -8.62 30.03 1.86
C VAL A 9 -7.21 29.41 1.87
N ILE A 10 -6.26 30.00 2.58
CA ILE A 10 -4.89 29.46 2.70
C ILE A 10 -4.90 28.09 3.41
N VAL A 11 -5.67 27.95 4.51
CA VAL A 11 -5.80 26.67 5.23
C VAL A 11 -6.43 25.60 4.33
N LEU A 12 -7.47 25.94 3.59
CA LEU A 12 -8.12 25.02 2.66
C LEU A 12 -7.16 24.62 1.52
N ALA A 13 -6.40 25.56 0.96
CA ALA A 13 -5.41 25.28 -0.06
C ALA A 13 -4.28 24.37 0.46
N LEU A 14 -3.83 24.55 1.70
CA LEU A 14 -2.83 23.69 2.34
C LEU A 14 -3.34 22.26 2.58
N LEU A 15 -4.61 22.09 2.94
CA LEU A 15 -5.23 20.78 3.11
C LEU A 15 -5.34 20.02 1.78
N ILE A 16 -5.65 20.72 0.69
CA ILE A 16 -5.75 20.12 -0.65
C ILE A 16 -4.36 19.80 -1.24
N ALA A 17 -3.33 20.56 -0.86
CA ALA A 17 -1.96 20.36 -1.31
C ALA A 17 -1.23 19.18 -0.63
N MET A 18 -1.83 18.53 0.36
CA MET A 18 -1.22 17.35 0.97
C MET A 18 -1.22 16.19 -0.04
N PRO A 19 -0.04 15.60 -0.34
CA PRO A 19 0.00 14.45 -1.22
C PRO A 19 -0.75 13.28 -0.56
N LEU A 20 -1.73 12.72 -1.28
CA LEU A 20 -2.25 11.40 -0.96
C LEU A 20 -1.12 10.41 -1.24
N SER A 21 -0.31 10.17 -0.21
CA SER A 21 0.73 9.16 -0.26
C SER A 21 0.01 7.84 -0.42
N ALA A 22 0.12 7.23 -1.60
CA ALA A 22 -0.39 5.89 -1.82
C ALA A 22 0.29 4.97 -0.80
N LEU A 23 -0.50 4.27 0.02
CA LEU A 23 -0.02 3.28 0.97
C LEU A 23 0.46 2.04 0.18
N ALA A 24 1.59 2.17 -0.53
CA ALA A 24 2.28 1.03 -1.09
C ALA A 24 2.96 0.30 0.08
N ALA A 25 2.67 -0.99 0.22
CA ALA A 25 3.39 -1.82 1.17
C ALA A 25 4.84 -1.97 0.70
N ASP A 26 5.79 -1.61 1.56
CA ASP A 26 7.22 -1.58 1.22
C ASP A 26 7.85 -2.97 1.42
N TYR A 27 7.87 -3.77 0.36
CA TYR A 27 8.52 -5.09 0.33
C TYR A 27 9.92 -4.99 -0.28
N ASP A 28 10.86 -5.78 0.22
CA ASP A 28 12.22 -5.86 -0.34
C ASP A 28 12.24 -6.69 -1.64
N LEU A 29 11.36 -7.68 -1.73
CA LEU A 29 11.17 -8.51 -2.91
C LEU A 29 9.70 -8.88 -3.07
N VAL A 30 9.23 -8.86 -4.32
CA VAL A 30 7.90 -9.33 -4.69
C VAL A 30 8.02 -10.41 -5.77
N ILE A 31 7.39 -11.56 -5.52
CA ILE A 31 7.21 -12.62 -6.50
C ILE A 31 5.77 -12.51 -7.03
N LEU A 32 5.62 -12.12 -8.30
CA LEU A 32 4.32 -11.99 -8.94
C LEU A 32 3.92 -13.29 -9.65
N ASN A 33 2.63 -13.64 -9.56
CA ASN A 33 2.01 -14.77 -10.26
C ASN A 33 2.71 -16.13 -10.02
N GLY A 34 3.29 -16.33 -8.83
CA GLY A 34 3.89 -17.61 -8.44
C GLY A 34 2.84 -18.62 -8.00
N ARG A 35 3.11 -19.92 -8.16
CA ARG A 35 2.26 -20.98 -7.58
C ARG A 35 2.71 -21.24 -6.15
N VAL A 36 1.86 -20.86 -5.19
CA VAL A 36 2.11 -21.05 -3.75
C VAL A 36 1.40 -22.33 -3.31
N MET A 37 2.20 -23.27 -2.79
CA MET A 37 1.73 -24.51 -2.16
C MET A 37 2.04 -24.46 -0.67
N ASP A 38 1.01 -24.40 0.16
CA ASP A 38 1.11 -24.46 1.62
C ASP A 38 0.25 -25.62 2.15
N PRO A 39 0.88 -26.74 2.57
CA PRO A 39 0.17 -27.91 3.10
C PRO A 39 -0.61 -27.63 4.37
N GLU A 40 -0.17 -26.67 5.20
CA GLU A 40 -0.81 -26.35 6.48
C GLU A 40 -2.22 -25.80 6.25
N SER A 41 -2.35 -24.82 5.35
CA SER A 41 -3.64 -24.28 4.93
C SER A 41 -4.30 -25.05 3.78
N LYS A 42 -3.61 -26.07 3.23
CA LYS A 42 -3.97 -26.77 1.98
C LYS A 42 -4.14 -25.83 0.79
N LEU A 43 -3.42 -24.70 0.80
CA LEU A 43 -3.42 -23.76 -0.32
C LEU A 43 -2.57 -24.34 -1.45
N ASP A 44 -3.18 -24.39 -2.64
CA ASP A 44 -2.46 -24.62 -3.88
C ASP A 44 -3.05 -23.73 -4.98
N ALA A 45 -2.45 -22.56 -5.16
CA ALA A 45 -2.97 -21.57 -6.11
C ALA A 45 -1.91 -20.56 -6.57
N VAL A 46 -2.22 -19.84 -7.65
CA VAL A 46 -1.40 -18.70 -8.11
C VAL A 46 -1.63 -17.50 -7.19
N ARG A 47 -0.55 -16.93 -6.65
CA ARG A 47 -0.55 -15.78 -5.73
C ARG A 47 0.66 -14.88 -5.97
N ASN A 48 0.55 -13.67 -5.47
CA ASN A 48 1.68 -12.77 -5.29
C ASN A 48 2.22 -12.95 -3.87
N VAL A 49 3.55 -12.97 -3.70
CA VAL A 49 4.22 -13.06 -2.39
C VAL A 49 5.10 -11.85 -2.17
N GLY A 50 4.83 -11.12 -1.09
CA GLY A 50 5.63 -9.97 -0.63
C GLY A 50 6.56 -10.39 0.48
N ILE A 51 7.85 -10.09 0.33
CA ILE A 51 8.91 -10.43 1.28
C ILE A 51 9.49 -9.15 1.87
N LYS A 52 9.56 -9.09 3.20
CA LYS A 52 10.17 -7.99 3.97
C LYS A 52 11.06 -8.56 5.06
N ASP A 53 12.26 -8.02 5.21
CA ASP A 53 13.28 -8.44 6.18
C ASP A 53 13.55 -9.96 6.11
N GLY A 54 13.56 -10.51 4.90
CA GLY A 54 13.80 -11.93 4.64
C GLY A 54 12.65 -12.88 5.02
N LYS A 55 11.47 -12.36 5.36
CA LYS A 55 10.28 -13.15 5.73
C LYS A 55 9.12 -12.87 4.77
N ILE A 56 8.23 -13.86 4.62
CA ILE A 56 6.97 -13.68 3.91
C ILE A 56 6.08 -12.77 4.77
N ALA A 57 5.87 -11.55 4.29
CA ALA A 57 5.06 -10.54 4.96
C ALA A 57 3.59 -10.57 4.48
N ALA A 58 3.37 -10.93 3.21
CA ALA A 58 2.04 -11.02 2.64
C ALA A 58 1.94 -12.06 1.52
N ILE A 59 0.75 -12.65 1.40
CA ILE A 59 0.33 -13.48 0.26
C ILE A 59 -1.00 -12.90 -0.25
N SER A 60 -1.04 -12.48 -1.51
CA SER A 60 -2.20 -11.80 -2.10
C SER A 60 -2.65 -12.44 -3.41
N LYS A 61 -3.95 -12.32 -3.71
CA LYS A 61 -4.50 -12.59 -5.06
C LYS A 61 -4.31 -11.38 -5.98
N ASP A 62 -4.37 -10.19 -5.41
CA ASP A 62 -4.24 -8.93 -6.12
C ASP A 62 -2.77 -8.54 -6.23
N LYS A 63 -2.48 -7.68 -7.21
CA LYS A 63 -1.13 -7.15 -7.39
C LYS A 63 -0.77 -6.28 -6.18
N PHE A 64 0.45 -6.43 -5.67
CA PHE A 64 1.01 -5.52 -4.67
C PHE A 64 1.33 -4.16 -5.28
#